data_AF-A0A0C4JZF8-F1
#
_entry.id   AF-A0A0C4JZF8-F1
#
_cell.length_a   1.000
_cell.length_b   1.000
_cell.length_c   1.000
_cell.angle_alpha   90.00
_cell.angle_beta   90.00
_cell.angle_gamma   90.00
#
_symmetry.space_group_name_H-M   'P 1'
#
loop_
_entity.id
_entity.type
_entity.pdbx_description
1 polymer ?
#
loop_
_entity_poly.entity_id
_entity_poly.type
_entity_poly.pdbx_seq_one_letter_code
_entity_poly.pdbx_strand_id
1 'polypeptide(L)'
;IPQASRFLFMKNKVRMICDALAPPVKVIQDNRLPQPLSLCGSTLRSPHGCHSQYMVNMGSIASLVMSVVINEDDDATSGSEQRGRKLWGLVVCHHTSPRFIPFPLRYACEFLIQVFGVQINKEVELGVQLKEKHMLRTQTVLCDMLLRDAPVGIITQSPNVMDLVKCDGAALYYKQKFWSLGVTPTEAQMRDIAEWLLEYHSESTGLSTD
;
A
#
# COMPACT_ATOMS: atom_id res chain seq x y z
N ILE A 1 -1.54 2.09 13.88
CA ILE A 1 -3.03 2.14 14.00
C ILE A 1 -3.56 0.71 13.94
N PRO A 2 -4.28 0.21 14.97
CA PRO A 2 -4.78 -1.16 15.01
C PRO A 2 -5.73 -1.48 13.85
N GLN A 3 -5.80 -2.75 13.44
CA GLN A 3 -6.67 -3.19 12.34
C GLN A 3 -8.14 -2.82 12.56
N ALA A 4 -8.66 -3.01 13.78
CA ALA A 4 -10.03 -2.61 14.13
C ALA A 4 -10.30 -1.11 13.92
N SER A 5 -9.30 -0.26 14.19
CA SER A 5 -9.42 1.18 13.95
C SER A 5 -9.40 1.52 12.46
N ARG A 6 -8.59 0.82 11.65
CA ARG A 6 -8.60 0.97 10.18
C ARG A 6 -9.96 0.61 9.58
N PHE A 7 -10.57 -0.48 10.06
CA PHE A 7 -11.92 -0.85 9.64
C PHE A 7 -12.98 0.20 10.02
N LEU A 8 -12.86 0.81 11.20
CA LEU A 8 -13.76 1.91 11.58
C LEU A 8 -13.62 3.15 10.70
N PHE A 9 -12.44 3.43 10.15
CA PHE A 9 -12.24 4.53 9.19
C PHE A 9 -12.90 4.26 7.83
N MET A 10 -13.08 2.99 7.45
CA MET A 10 -13.88 2.64 6.27
C MET A 10 -15.37 2.92 6.46
N LYS A 11 -15.89 2.78 7.69
CA LYS A 11 -17.29 3.09 8.03
C LYS A 11 -17.51 4.57 8.34
N ASN A 12 -16.59 5.19 9.08
CA ASN A 12 -16.65 6.59 9.48
C ASN A 12 -15.44 7.32 8.92
N LYS A 13 -15.67 7.99 7.79
CA LYS A 13 -14.61 8.61 7.02
C LYS A 13 -13.98 9.82 7.70
N VAL A 14 -14.67 10.43 8.67
CA VAL A 14 -14.17 11.58 9.41
C VAL A 14 -14.29 11.33 10.91
N ARG A 15 -13.21 11.61 11.63
CA ARG A 15 -13.16 11.54 13.09
C ARG A 15 -12.53 12.80 13.65
N MET A 16 -13.22 13.44 14.58
CA MET A 16 -12.72 14.60 15.31
C MET A 16 -12.51 14.23 16.78
N ILE A 17 -11.42 14.71 17.35
CA ILE A 17 -11.16 14.75 18.79
C ILE A 17 -10.89 16.21 19.11
N CYS A 18 -11.80 16.87 19.83
CA CYS A 18 -11.67 18.29 20.12
C CYS A 18 -10.62 18.57 21.18
N ASP A 19 -10.49 17.67 22.15
CA ASP A 19 -9.59 17.78 23.28
C ASP A 19 -9.27 16.37 23.79
N ALA A 20 -8.01 15.96 23.72
CA ALA A 20 -7.53 14.67 24.21
C ALA A 20 -7.40 14.61 25.74
N LEU A 21 -7.37 15.77 26.42
CA LEU A 21 -7.29 15.88 27.87
C LEU A 21 -8.66 15.93 28.54
N ALA A 22 -9.74 16.16 27.78
CA ALA A 22 -11.08 16.22 28.31
C ALA A 22 -11.53 14.85 28.87
N PRO A 23 -12.09 14.79 30.09
CA PRO A 23 -12.56 13.55 30.68
C PRO A 23 -13.77 12.99 29.89
N PRO A 24 -13.81 11.68 29.61
CA PRO A 24 -14.92 11.09 28.87
C PRO A 24 -16.20 11.07 29.71
N VAL A 25 -17.33 11.36 29.07
CA VAL A 25 -18.66 11.29 29.69
C VAL A 25 -19.26 9.90 29.47
N LYS A 26 -19.77 9.28 30.55
CA LYS A 26 -20.42 7.97 30.48
C LYS A 26 -21.80 8.07 29.83
N VAL A 27 -22.10 7.17 28.90
CA VAL A 27 -23.45 7.00 28.37
C VAL A 27 -24.29 6.23 29.39
N ILE A 28 -25.46 6.77 29.73
CA ILE A 28 -26.45 6.09 30.58
C ILE A 28 -27.32 5.24 29.67
N GLN A 29 -27.40 3.95 29.95
CA GLN A 29 -28.21 2.98 29.20
C GLN A 29 -29.25 2.33 30.11
N ASP A 30 -30.41 2.00 29.54
CA ASP A 30 -31.45 1.24 30.25
C ASP A 30 -30.99 -0.20 30.47
N ASN A 31 -31.22 -0.74 31.68
CA ASN A 31 -30.84 -2.10 32.05
C ASN A 31 -31.55 -3.19 31.20
N ARG A 32 -32.61 -2.84 30.47
CA ARG A 32 -33.31 -3.72 29.53
C ARG A 32 -32.52 -4.02 28.26
N LEU A 33 -31.48 -3.25 27.96
CA LEU A 33 -30.61 -3.51 26.82
C LEU A 33 -29.69 -4.71 27.12
N PRO A 34 -29.69 -5.77 26.28
CA PRO A 34 -28.91 -6.98 26.54
C PRO A 34 -27.40 -6.77 26.37
N GLN A 35 -26.98 -5.70 25.70
CA GLN A 35 -25.58 -5.40 25.43
C GLN A 35 -25.35 -3.88 25.33
N PRO A 36 -24.12 -3.40 25.55
CA PRO A 36 -23.79 -1.98 25.39
C PRO A 36 -24.09 -1.44 24.00
N LEU A 37 -24.54 -0.18 23.93
CA LEU A 37 -24.77 0.50 22.66
C LEU A 37 -23.47 0.59 21.83
N SER A 38 -23.55 0.22 20.56
CA SER A 38 -22.45 0.42 19.62
C SER A 38 -22.37 1.88 19.18
N LEU A 39 -21.31 2.57 19.61
CA LEU A 39 -21.02 3.95 19.21
C LEU A 39 -20.14 4.04 17.97
N CYS A 40 -19.97 2.94 17.22
CA CYS A 40 -19.09 2.91 16.06
C CYS A 40 -19.41 4.03 15.07
N GLY A 41 -20.69 4.34 14.83
CA GLY A 41 -21.16 5.42 13.95
C GLY A 41 -21.21 6.83 14.56
N SER A 42 -20.86 6.98 15.84
CA SER A 42 -21.01 8.25 16.54
C SER A 42 -19.81 9.18 16.29
N THR A 43 -20.09 10.42 15.90
CA THR A 43 -19.09 11.47 15.71
C THR A 43 -18.49 11.98 17.03
N LEU A 44 -19.16 11.74 18.15
CA LEU A 44 -18.75 12.15 19.50
C LEU A 44 -18.11 11.01 20.30
N ARG A 45 -17.85 9.85 19.66
CA ARG A 45 -17.26 8.69 20.33
C ARG A 45 -15.88 9.05 20.90
N SER A 46 -15.75 8.91 22.22
CA SER A 46 -14.49 9.16 22.93
C SER A 46 -13.32 8.34 22.34
N PRO A 47 -12.11 8.91 22.29
CA PRO A 47 -10.91 8.13 22.05
C PRO A 47 -10.67 7.09 23.15
N HIS A 48 -10.00 6.01 22.75
CA HIS A 48 -9.47 5.04 23.70
C HIS A 48 -8.30 5.67 24.45
N GLY A 49 -8.15 5.41 25.75
CA GLY A 49 -7.16 6.07 26.62
C GLY A 49 -5.73 6.01 26.09
N CYS A 50 -5.32 4.87 25.51
CA CYS A 50 -4.02 4.73 24.85
C CYS A 50 -3.82 5.73 23.70
N HIS A 51 -4.85 6.01 22.89
CA HIS A 51 -4.75 7.00 21.82
C HIS A 51 -4.75 8.43 22.37
N SER A 52 -5.53 8.72 23.41
CA SER A 52 -5.49 10.02 24.08
C SER A 52 -4.08 10.31 24.62
N GLN A 53 -3.46 9.35 25.31
CA GLN A 53 -2.09 9.48 25.81
C GLN A 53 -1.07 9.62 24.68
N TYR A 54 -1.23 8.87 23.59
CA TYR A 54 -0.39 9.03 22.39
C TYR A 54 -0.46 10.45 21.83
N MET A 55 -1.66 11.03 21.73
CA MET A 55 -1.84 12.40 21.25
C MET A 55 -1.13 13.41 22.15
N VAL A 56 -1.30 13.28 23.47
CA VAL A 56 -0.62 14.13 24.47
C VAL A 56 0.90 14.02 24.36
N ASN A 57 1.44 12.80 24.25
CA ASN A 57 2.88 12.58 24.07
C ASN A 57 3.43 13.20 22.78
N MET A 58 2.60 13.32 21.75
CA MET A 58 2.94 13.96 20.47
C MET A 58 2.78 15.49 20.51
N GLY A 59 2.25 16.06 21.60
CA GLY A 59 1.92 17.50 21.68
C GLY A 59 0.68 17.89 20.88
N SER A 60 -0.17 16.93 20.54
CA SER A 60 -1.43 17.15 19.83
C SER A 60 -2.60 17.09 20.80
N ILE A 61 -3.31 18.19 20.99
CA ILE A 61 -4.46 18.28 21.89
C ILE A 61 -5.77 18.01 21.13
N ALA A 62 -5.89 18.52 19.91
CA ALA A 62 -7.03 18.25 19.04
C ALA A 62 -6.57 17.57 17.75
N SER A 63 -7.45 16.75 17.17
CA SER A 63 -7.20 16.12 15.87
C SER A 63 -8.44 16.03 15.01
N LEU A 64 -8.25 16.18 13.70
CA LEU A 64 -9.22 15.79 12.67
C LEU A 64 -8.56 14.76 11.77
N VAL A 65 -9.15 13.58 11.66
CA VAL A 65 -8.66 12.49 10.82
C VAL A 65 -9.70 12.20 9.75
N MET A 66 -9.25 12.12 8.50
CA MET A 66 -10.09 11.82 7.35
C MET A 66 -9.52 10.64 6.57
N SER A 67 -10.35 9.69 6.18
CA SER A 67 -9.94 8.49 5.46
C SER A 67 -9.78 8.74 3.97
N VAL A 68 -8.63 8.41 3.41
CA VAL A 68 -8.41 8.35 1.96
C VAL A 68 -8.74 6.93 1.52
N VAL A 69 -9.85 6.77 0.81
CA VAL A 69 -10.32 5.49 0.30
C VAL A 69 -10.13 5.47 -1.22
N ILE A 70 -9.44 4.44 -1.70
CA ILE A 70 -9.23 4.19 -3.12
C ILE A 70 -10.10 3.03 -3.56
N ASN A 71 -10.33 2.94 -4.87
CA ASN A 71 -10.93 1.75 -5.42
C ASN A 71 -9.82 0.72 -5.65
N GLU A 72 -10.07 -0.53 -5.31
CA GLU A 72 -9.23 -1.65 -5.75
C GLU A 72 -10.05 -2.48 -6.73
N ASP A 73 -9.52 -2.68 -7.93
CA ASP A 73 -10.02 -3.72 -8.81
C ASP A 73 -9.53 -5.05 -8.24
N ASP A 74 -10.38 -5.75 -7.50
CA ASP A 74 -10.04 -7.06 -6.96
C ASP A 74 -9.77 -8.03 -8.14
N ASP A 75 -8.54 -8.54 -8.21
CA ASP A 75 -8.30 -9.89 -8.73
C ASP A 75 -9.32 -10.82 -8.06
N ALA A 76 -10.06 -11.58 -8.87
CA ALA A 76 -11.31 -12.26 -8.53
C ALA A 76 -11.24 -13.36 -7.43
N THR A 77 -10.24 -13.37 -6.56
CA THR A 77 -9.92 -14.46 -5.63
C THR A 77 -10.35 -14.25 -4.18
N SER A 78 -10.67 -13.03 -3.71
CA SER A 78 -11.19 -12.83 -2.34
C SER A 78 -12.71 -12.63 -2.28
N GLY A 79 -13.42 -13.63 -1.78
CA GLY A 79 -14.88 -13.68 -1.64
C GLY A 79 -15.46 -12.91 -0.45
N SER A 80 -15.01 -11.67 -0.18
CA SER A 80 -15.58 -10.84 0.90
C SER A 80 -16.38 -9.66 0.34
N GLU A 81 -17.59 -9.42 0.85
CA GLU A 81 -18.58 -8.44 0.36
C GLU A 81 -18.17 -6.95 0.49
N GLN A 82 -16.87 -6.65 0.64
CA GLN A 82 -16.29 -5.31 0.56
C GLN A 82 -15.50 -5.12 -0.75
N ARG A 83 -15.89 -5.82 -1.82
CA ARG A 83 -15.21 -5.77 -3.12
C ARG A 83 -15.23 -4.36 -3.67
N GLY A 84 -14.05 -3.79 -3.87
CA GLY A 84 -13.86 -2.55 -4.62
C GLY A 84 -13.30 -1.35 -3.87
N ARG A 85 -13.15 -1.35 -2.53
CA ARG A 85 -12.65 -0.16 -1.80
C ARG A 85 -11.70 -0.50 -0.67
N LYS A 86 -10.53 0.16 -0.66
CA LYS A 86 -9.50 0.02 0.38
C LYS A 86 -9.13 1.35 1.01
N LEU A 87 -8.81 1.30 2.31
CA LEU A 87 -8.18 2.41 3.01
C LEU A 87 -6.73 2.56 2.51
N TRP A 88 -6.50 3.51 1.61
CA TRP A 88 -5.16 3.82 1.11
C TRP A 88 -4.32 4.54 2.16
N GLY A 89 -4.94 5.46 2.89
CA GLY A 89 -4.25 6.29 3.86
C GLY A 89 -5.20 7.18 4.65
N LEU A 90 -4.62 8.10 5.42
CA LEU A 90 -5.35 9.07 6.24
C LEU A 90 -4.77 10.46 6.01
N VAL A 91 -5.64 11.47 5.96
CA VAL A 91 -5.24 12.87 6.16
C VAL A 91 -5.46 13.19 7.63
N VAL A 92 -4.39 13.56 8.32
CA VAL A 92 -4.37 13.81 9.76
C VAL A 92 -4.02 15.27 10.02
N CYS A 93 -4.93 16.00 10.65
CA CYS A 93 -4.71 17.36 11.11
C CYS A 93 -4.53 17.35 12.63
N HIS A 94 -3.50 18.03 13.12
CA HIS A 94 -3.25 18.21 14.56
C HIS A 94 -3.39 19.68 14.96
N HIS A 95 -3.78 19.89 16.21
CA HIS A 95 -3.74 21.20 16.83
C HIS A 95 -3.19 21.12 18.25
N THR A 96 -2.39 22.10 18.63
CA THR A 96 -1.73 22.17 19.95
C THR A 96 -2.67 22.67 21.05
N SER A 97 -3.86 23.17 20.69
CA SER A 97 -4.91 23.57 21.61
C SER A 97 -6.23 22.87 21.28
N PRO A 98 -7.21 22.83 22.21
CA PRO A 98 -8.54 22.33 21.92
C PRO A 98 -9.14 23.03 20.70
N ARG A 99 -9.74 22.26 19.79
CA ARG A 99 -10.35 22.80 18.57
C ARG A 99 -11.61 22.06 18.19
N PHE A 100 -12.72 22.79 18.18
CA PHE A 100 -13.97 22.31 17.64
C PHE A 100 -14.08 22.71 16.16
N ILE A 101 -14.50 21.75 15.32
CA ILE A 101 -14.70 21.97 13.89
C ILE A 101 -16.18 21.70 13.60
N PRO A 102 -16.98 22.68 13.16
CA PRO A 102 -18.41 22.48 12.91
C PRO A 102 -18.68 21.38 11.87
N PHE A 103 -19.82 20.70 11.99
CA PHE A 103 -20.20 19.62 11.07
C PHE A 103 -20.18 20.02 9.59
N PRO A 104 -20.69 21.20 9.17
CA PRO A 104 -20.64 21.60 7.75
C PRO A 104 -19.22 21.63 7.19
N LEU A 105 -18.25 22.10 7.98
CA LEU A 105 -16.86 22.14 7.57
C LEU A 105 -16.26 20.73 7.48
N ARG A 106 -16.55 19.86 8.46
CA ARG A 106 -16.11 18.44 8.40
C ARG A 106 -16.67 17.72 7.18
N TYR A 107 -17.92 17.99 6.82
CA TYR A 107 -18.56 17.41 5.63
C TYR A 107 -17.94 17.93 4.32
N ALA A 108 -17.63 19.24 4.25
CA ALA A 108 -16.91 19.81 3.11
C ALA A 108 -15.51 19.21 2.96
N CYS A 109 -14.77 19.04 4.06
CA CYS A 109 -13.47 18.38 4.05
C CYS A 109 -13.59 16.90 3.64
N GLU A 110 -14.61 16.17 4.11
CA GLU A 110 -14.87 14.80 3.68
C GLU A 110 -15.02 14.72 2.16
N PHE A 111 -15.83 15.60 1.57
CA PHE A 111 -16.03 15.65 0.13
C PHE A 111 -14.72 15.92 -0.62
N LEU A 112 -13.90 16.88 -0.13
CA LEU A 112 -12.59 17.15 -0.72
C LEU A 112 -11.69 15.91 -0.69
N ILE A 113 -11.69 15.15 0.41
CA ILE A 113 -10.90 13.91 0.53
C ILE A 113 -11.43 12.81 -0.41
N GLN A 114 -12.73 12.77 -0.67
CA GLN A 114 -13.29 11.83 -1.66
C GLN A 114 -12.79 12.17 -3.07
N VAL A 115 -12.79 13.45 -3.46
CA VAL A 115 -12.24 13.89 -4.76
C VAL A 115 -10.74 13.60 -4.84
N PHE A 116 -10.00 13.83 -3.74
CA PHE A 116 -8.59 13.48 -3.63
C PHE A 116 -8.33 11.99 -3.85
N GLY A 117 -9.15 11.11 -3.26
CA GLY A 117 -9.07 9.66 -3.46
C GLY A 117 -9.28 9.26 -4.92
N VAL A 118 -10.22 9.89 -5.63
CA VAL A 118 -10.44 9.67 -7.08
C VAL A 118 -9.21 10.07 -7.89
N GLN A 119 -8.59 11.22 -7.58
CA GLN A 119 -7.38 11.65 -8.28
C GLN A 119 -6.21 10.70 -8.02
N ILE A 120 -6.03 10.21 -6.78
CA ILE A 120 -5.01 9.20 -6.47
C ILE A 120 -5.22 7.94 -7.31
N ASN A 121 -6.45 7.42 -7.40
CA ASN A 121 -6.74 6.24 -8.23
C ASN A 121 -6.24 6.41 -9.65
N LYS A 122 -6.58 7.56 -10.25
CA LYS A 122 -6.19 7.89 -11.63
C LYS A 122 -4.67 7.97 -11.80
N GLU A 123 -3.95 8.61 -10.88
CA GLU A 123 -2.49 8.70 -10.95
C GLU A 123 -1.82 7.33 -10.79
N VAL A 124 -2.35 6.49 -9.90
CA VAL A 124 -1.85 5.12 -9.71
C VAL A 124 -2.07 4.30 -10.97
N GLU A 125 -3.28 4.34 -11.55
CA GLU A 125 -3.63 3.62 -12.78
C GLU A 125 -2.77 4.08 -13.97
N LEU A 126 -2.59 5.39 -14.15
CA LEU A 126 -1.71 5.94 -15.18
C LEU A 126 -0.25 5.49 -14.99
N GLY A 127 0.22 5.45 -13.75
CA GLY A 127 1.55 4.94 -13.42
C GLY A 127 1.74 3.46 -13.79
N VAL A 128 0.71 2.63 -13.60
CA VAL A 128 0.70 1.22 -14.03
C VAL A 128 0.71 1.13 -15.55
N GLN A 129 -0.19 1.83 -16.24
CA GLN A 129 -0.26 1.81 -17.71
C GLN A 129 1.05 2.25 -18.38
N LEU A 130 1.71 3.29 -17.85
CA LEU A 130 3.00 3.75 -18.39
C LEU A 130 4.10 2.70 -18.20
N LYS A 131 4.13 2.03 -17.05
CA LYS A 131 5.08 0.94 -16.77
C LYS A 131 4.82 -0.25 -17.69
N GLU A 132 3.57 -0.70 -17.82
CA GLU A 132 3.21 -1.81 -18.70
C GLU A 132 3.56 -1.52 -20.16
N LYS A 133 3.26 -0.31 -20.65
CA LYS A 133 3.62 0.11 -22.00
C LYS A 133 5.14 0.10 -22.22
N HIS A 134 5.91 0.53 -21.22
CA HIS A 134 7.37 0.47 -21.29
C HIS A 134 7.86 -0.98 -21.31
N MET A 135 7.36 -1.82 -20.40
CA MET A 135 7.70 -3.24 -20.30
C MET A 135 7.39 -4.00 -21.60
N LEU A 136 6.20 -3.80 -22.20
CA LEU A 136 5.82 -4.43 -23.46
C LEU A 136 6.73 -4.02 -24.62
N ARG A 137 7.13 -2.74 -24.69
CA ARG A 137 8.09 -2.27 -25.70
C ARG A 137 9.46 -2.92 -25.52
N THR A 138 9.98 -2.93 -24.30
CA THR A 138 11.28 -3.55 -23.99
C THR A 138 11.22 -5.05 -24.28
N GLN A 139 10.18 -5.76 -23.85
CA GLN A 139 9.98 -7.18 -24.12
C GLN A 139 9.94 -7.48 -25.62
N THR A 140 9.26 -6.65 -26.42
CA THR A 140 9.19 -6.84 -27.88
C THR A 140 10.59 -6.78 -28.50
N VAL A 141 11.42 -5.81 -28.08
CA VAL A 141 12.80 -5.68 -28.56
C VAL A 141 13.67 -6.85 -28.10
N LEU A 142 13.57 -7.27 -26.84
CA LEU A 142 14.32 -8.41 -26.32
C LEU A 142 13.92 -9.73 -27.00
N CYS A 143 12.64 -9.95 -27.29
CA CYS A 143 12.18 -11.10 -28.05
C CYS A 143 12.72 -11.10 -29.48
N ASP A 144 12.75 -9.96 -30.16
CA ASP A 144 13.34 -9.84 -31.51
C ASP A 144 14.86 -10.12 -31.48
N MET A 145 15.57 -9.64 -30.44
CA MET A 145 16.99 -9.96 -30.22
C MET A 145 17.23 -11.45 -30.00
N LEU A 146 16.40 -12.12 -29.18
CA LEU A 146 16.50 -13.57 -28.95
C LEU A 146 16.24 -14.40 -30.21
N LEU A 147 15.42 -13.90 -31.14
CA LEU A 147 15.10 -14.59 -32.40
C LEU A 147 16.20 -14.40 -33.46
N ARG A 148 16.95 -13.30 -33.42
CA ARG A 148 17.99 -12.95 -34.40
C ARG A 148 19.40 -13.35 -33.98
N ASP A 149 19.72 -13.23 -32.69
CA ASP A 149 21.03 -13.49 -32.11
C ASP A 149 20.98 -14.63 -31.07
N ALA A 150 22.14 -15.19 -30.73
CA ALA A 150 22.28 -16.07 -29.57
C ALA A 150 21.81 -15.35 -28.28
N PRO A 151 21.36 -16.06 -27.22
CA PRO A 151 20.73 -15.48 -26.01
C PRO A 151 21.62 -14.52 -25.22
N VAL A 152 22.83 -14.23 -25.68
CA VAL A 152 23.75 -13.23 -25.14
C VAL A 152 23.26 -11.80 -25.40
N GLY A 153 22.52 -11.57 -26.50
CA GLY A 153 22.08 -10.24 -26.93
C GLY A 153 21.30 -9.47 -25.86
N ILE A 154 20.47 -10.16 -25.07
CA ILE A 154 19.65 -9.56 -23.99
C ILE A 154 20.47 -9.01 -22.81
N ILE A 155 21.74 -9.40 -22.70
CA ILE A 155 22.68 -8.89 -21.67
C ILE A 155 23.64 -7.87 -22.27
N THR A 156 24.12 -8.10 -23.50
CA THR A 156 25.22 -7.30 -24.07
C THR A 156 24.77 -6.11 -24.92
N GLN A 157 23.53 -6.09 -25.41
CA GLN A 157 23.01 -5.01 -26.27
C GLN A 157 22.08 -4.07 -25.47
N SER A 158 21.73 -2.93 -26.06
CA SER A 158 20.78 -1.97 -25.46
C SER A 158 19.54 -1.85 -26.34
N PRO A 159 18.31 -1.93 -25.80
CA PRO A 159 17.97 -2.19 -24.39
C PRO A 159 18.30 -3.62 -23.94
N ASN A 160 18.58 -3.81 -22.64
CA ASN A 160 18.89 -5.10 -22.01
C ASN A 160 17.86 -5.49 -20.93
N VAL A 161 18.10 -6.63 -20.28
CA VAL A 161 17.23 -7.14 -19.20
C VAL A 161 17.07 -6.20 -18.00
N MET A 162 18.06 -5.34 -17.69
CA MET A 162 17.96 -4.35 -16.61
C MET A 162 17.02 -3.17 -16.97
N ASP A 163 16.73 -2.97 -18.26
CA ASP A 163 15.70 -2.03 -18.71
C ASP A 163 14.29 -2.62 -18.57
N LEU A 164 14.17 -3.95 -18.53
CA LEU A 164 12.89 -4.65 -18.33
C LEU A 164 12.52 -4.70 -16.85
N VAL A 165 13.49 -5.04 -16.00
CA VAL A 165 13.33 -5.16 -14.54
C VAL A 165 14.32 -4.22 -13.89
N LYS A 166 13.83 -3.30 -13.03
CA LYS A 166 14.71 -2.45 -12.24
C LYS A 166 15.53 -3.30 -11.27
N CYS A 167 16.82 -3.45 -11.59
CA CYS A 167 17.78 -4.13 -10.74
C CYS A 167 19.15 -3.44 -10.80
N ASP A 168 20.01 -3.75 -9.84
CA ASP A 168 21.40 -3.25 -9.78
C ASP A 168 22.35 -4.08 -10.65
N GLY A 169 21.95 -5.30 -11.01
CA GLY A 169 22.67 -6.17 -11.92
C GLY A 169 21.83 -7.35 -12.40
N ALA A 170 22.31 -7.99 -13.45
CA ALA A 170 21.69 -9.17 -14.05
C ALA A 170 22.76 -10.15 -14.55
N ALA A 171 22.48 -11.44 -14.46
CA ALA A 171 23.35 -12.48 -14.97
C ALA A 171 22.56 -13.55 -15.74
N LEU A 172 23.15 -14.04 -16.83
CA LEU A 172 22.65 -15.16 -17.62
C LEU A 172 23.64 -16.31 -17.52
N TYR A 173 23.15 -17.47 -17.10
CA TYR A 173 23.89 -18.72 -17.18
C TYR A 173 23.30 -19.60 -18.29
N TYR A 174 24.06 -19.80 -19.37
CA TYR A 174 23.60 -20.59 -20.52
C TYR A 174 24.76 -21.36 -21.15
N LYS A 175 24.54 -22.65 -21.45
CA LYS A 175 25.57 -23.56 -22.01
C LYS A 175 26.91 -23.49 -21.25
N GLN A 176 26.85 -23.56 -19.92
CA GLN A 176 28.00 -23.51 -19.00
C GLN A 176 28.82 -22.21 -19.04
N LYS A 177 28.29 -21.14 -19.62
CA LYS A 177 28.92 -19.81 -19.64
C LYS A 177 28.08 -18.81 -18.86
N PHE A 178 28.75 -17.90 -18.19
CA PHE A 178 28.14 -16.77 -17.49
C PHE A 178 28.33 -15.48 -18.30
N TRP A 179 27.28 -14.68 -18.34
CA TRP A 179 27.31 -13.30 -18.77
C TRP A 179 26.72 -12.44 -17.67
N SER A 180 27.40 -11.37 -17.28
CA SER A 180 26.99 -10.50 -16.19
C SER A 180 26.95 -9.05 -16.64
N LEU A 181 26.01 -8.29 -16.09
CA LEU A 181 25.85 -6.85 -16.30
C LEU A 181 25.54 -6.18 -14.96
N GLY A 182 26.16 -5.03 -14.69
CA GLY A 182 25.96 -4.31 -13.43
C GLY A 182 26.63 -4.99 -12.23
N VAL A 183 26.00 -4.92 -11.06
CA VAL A 183 26.49 -5.49 -9.80
C VAL A 183 25.99 -6.93 -9.67
N THR A 184 26.88 -7.91 -9.87
CA THR A 184 26.55 -9.34 -9.77
C THR A 184 27.49 -10.07 -8.82
N PRO A 185 27.07 -11.21 -8.25
CA PRO A 185 27.97 -12.11 -7.54
C PRO A 185 29.10 -12.63 -8.45
N THR A 186 30.14 -13.19 -7.84
CA THR A 186 31.21 -13.88 -8.58
C THR A 186 30.69 -15.14 -9.26
N GLU A 187 31.39 -15.64 -10.29
CA GLU A 187 30.98 -16.88 -10.98
C GLU A 187 30.82 -18.09 -10.04
N ALA A 188 31.67 -18.19 -9.02
CA ALA A 188 31.57 -19.26 -8.02
C ALA A 188 30.27 -19.14 -7.20
N GLN A 189 29.92 -17.93 -6.77
CA GLN A 189 28.69 -17.66 -6.04
C GLN A 189 27.44 -17.84 -6.91
N MET A 190 27.48 -17.41 -8.18
CA MET A 190 26.37 -17.62 -9.11
C MET A 190 26.13 -19.11 -9.37
N ARG A 191 27.19 -19.93 -9.40
CA ARG A 191 27.08 -21.38 -9.57
C ARG A 191 26.46 -22.04 -8.34
N ASP A 192 26.87 -21.64 -7.14
CA ASP A 192 26.29 -22.09 -5.86
C ASP A 192 24.77 -21.77 -5.78
N ILE A 193 24.38 -20.56 -6.18
CA ILE A 193 22.95 -20.16 -6.26
C ILE A 193 22.19 -21.02 -7.27
N ALA A 194 22.78 -21.31 -8.44
CA ALA A 194 22.14 -22.14 -9.45
C ALA A 194 21.97 -23.60 -8.98
N GLU A 195 22.94 -24.15 -8.26
CA GLU A 195 22.85 -25.48 -7.65
C GLU A 195 21.76 -25.52 -6.58
N TRP A 196 21.70 -24.52 -5.69
CA TRP A 196 20.64 -24.38 -4.70
C TRP A 196 19.24 -24.30 -5.32
N LEU A 197 19.07 -23.53 -6.41
CA LEU A 197 17.79 -23.44 -7.13
C LEU A 197 17.37 -24.79 -7.72
N LEU A 198 18.31 -25.56 -8.24
CA LEU A 198 18.03 -26.90 -8.79
C LEU A 198 17.68 -27.90 -7.68
N GLU A 199 18.33 -27.82 -6.52
CA GLU A 199 18.09 -28.72 -5.39
C GLU A 199 16.71 -28.48 -4.75
N TYR A 200 16.36 -27.22 -4.48
CA TYR A 200 15.18 -26.88 -3.67
C TYR A 200 13.98 -26.34 -4.48
N HIS A 201 14.19 -25.90 -5.72
CA HIS A 201 13.17 -25.20 -6.51
C HIS A 201 13.02 -25.73 -7.95
N SER A 202 13.45 -26.96 -8.23
CA SER A 202 13.41 -27.57 -9.58
C SER A 202 12.01 -27.68 -10.20
N GLU A 203 10.95 -27.74 -9.39
CA GLU A 203 9.57 -27.79 -9.88
C GLU A 203 8.98 -26.41 -10.20
N SER A 204 9.66 -25.31 -9.81
CA SER A 204 9.20 -23.95 -10.08
C SER A 204 9.77 -23.41 -11.39
N THR A 205 8.97 -22.62 -12.12
CA THR A 205 9.42 -21.89 -13.33
C THR A 205 10.25 -20.65 -13.00
N GLY A 206 10.29 -20.23 -11.73
CA GLY A 206 11.09 -19.09 -11.25
C GLY A 206 10.90 -18.83 -9.76
N LEU A 207 11.74 -17.97 -9.18
CA LEU A 207 11.66 -17.54 -7.79
C LEU A 207 11.93 -16.04 -7.71
N SER A 208 11.22 -15.34 -6.84
CA SER A 208 11.52 -13.97 -6.42
C SER A 208 11.48 -13.86 -4.90
N THR A 209 12.41 -13.09 -4.35
CA THR A 209 12.52 -12.78 -2.91
C THR A 209 12.97 -11.33 -2.76
N ASP A 210 12.62 -10.70 -1.63
CA ASP A 210 13.03 -9.35 -1.23
C ASP A 210 14.38 -9.29 -0.52
#